data_AF-X1FYK8-F1
#
_entry.id   AF-X1FYK8-F1
#
_cell.length_a   1.000
_cell.length_b   1.000
_cell.length_c   1.000
_cell.angle_alpha   90.00
_cell.angle_beta   90.00
_cell.angle_gamma   90.00
#
_symmetry.space_group_name_H-M   'P 1'
#
loop_
_entity.id
_entity.type
_entity.pdbx_description
1 polymer ?
#
loop_
_entity_poly.entity_id
_entity_poly.type
_entity_poly.pdbx_seq_one_letter_code
_entity_poly.pdbx_strand_id
1 'polypeptide(L)'
;MVGTVLPDIILLKDYPQIRKFILENCHITNAVHWGRAFPEANIDTCTLILKKPQDVSYENMVNVIRDIVNWEKGNYTQSSISQKVFKENAEYKFNLYLTDLTLCLISKLDCPSVKLTTIAHSHEGIHSGNIRSKLFLYHCLDDSCFPLLFGGSELRRYELVWEGRFIHYDERIILREKV
;
A
#
# COMPACT_ATOMS: atom_id res chain seq x y z
N MET A 1 -11.41 -15.62 21.22
CA MET A 1 -11.57 -14.72 20.06
C MET A 1 -10.96 -13.39 20.44
N VAL A 2 -10.23 -12.74 19.54
CA VAL A 2 -9.59 -11.44 19.80
C VAL A 2 -9.95 -10.52 18.65
N GLY A 3 -10.40 -9.30 18.95
CA GLY A 3 -10.58 -8.23 17.98
C GLY A 3 -9.54 -7.14 18.21
N THR A 4 -8.83 -6.73 17.16
CA THR A 4 -7.82 -5.66 17.24
C THR A 4 -8.15 -4.55 16.27
N VAL A 5 -8.02 -3.29 16.72
CA VAL A 5 -8.00 -2.12 15.86
C VAL A 5 -6.54 -1.83 15.53
N LEU A 6 -6.23 -1.75 14.24
CA LEU A 6 -4.88 -1.66 13.71
C LEU A 6 -4.82 -0.56 12.64
N PRO A 7 -3.66 0.06 12.40
CA PRO A 7 -3.39 0.74 11.14
C PRO A 7 -3.63 -0.19 9.94
N ASP A 8 -4.29 0.31 8.90
CA ASP A 8 -4.65 -0.51 7.73
C ASP A 8 -3.43 -0.96 6.88
N ILE A 9 -2.25 -0.38 7.15
CA ILE A 9 -0.97 -0.78 6.56
C ILE A 9 -0.70 -2.28 6.71
N ILE A 10 -1.24 -2.91 7.76
CA ILE A 10 -1.12 -4.36 7.97
C ILE A 10 -1.71 -5.16 6.81
N LEU A 11 -2.75 -4.64 6.15
CA LEU A 11 -3.48 -5.32 5.09
C LEU A 11 -2.62 -5.48 3.83
N LEU A 12 -1.87 -4.45 3.45
CA LEU A 12 -1.27 -4.36 2.10
C LEU A 12 0.23 -3.98 2.06
N LYS A 13 0.78 -3.30 3.08
CA LYS A 13 2.17 -2.82 3.07
C LYS A 13 3.15 -3.91 3.54
N ASP A 14 4.40 -3.53 3.82
CA ASP A 14 5.51 -4.42 4.14
C ASP A 14 5.41 -5.06 5.54
N TYR A 15 4.40 -5.91 5.71
CA TYR A 15 4.19 -6.78 6.87
C TYR A 15 3.85 -8.23 6.46
N PRO A 16 4.55 -8.84 5.47
CA PRO A 16 4.20 -10.17 4.99
C PRO A 16 4.30 -11.24 6.08
N GLN A 17 5.26 -11.11 7.00
CA GLN A 17 5.47 -12.10 8.06
C GLN A 17 4.33 -12.09 9.09
N ILE A 18 3.78 -10.91 9.42
CA ILE A 18 2.63 -10.83 10.33
C ILE A 18 1.40 -11.41 9.66
N ARG A 19 1.15 -11.07 8.39
CA ARG A 19 0.01 -11.65 7.65
C ARG A 19 0.12 -13.15 7.53
N LYS A 20 1.31 -13.67 7.22
CA LYS A 20 1.60 -15.11 7.21
C LYS A 20 1.30 -15.75 8.57
N PHE A 21 1.82 -15.18 9.65
CA PHE A 21 1.57 -15.66 11.00
C PHE A 21 0.07 -15.71 11.32
N ILE A 22 -0.69 -14.66 10.97
CA ILE A 22 -2.15 -14.63 11.15
C ILE A 22 -2.80 -15.77 10.36
N LEU A 23 -2.47 -15.95 9.08
CA LEU A 23 -3.06 -16.99 8.24
C LEU A 23 -2.75 -18.42 8.70
N GLU A 24 -1.58 -18.64 9.30
CA GLU A 24 -1.14 -19.95 9.79
C GLU A 24 -1.70 -20.30 11.17
N ASN A 25 -1.99 -19.30 12.00
CA ASN A 25 -2.34 -19.49 13.41
C ASN A 25 -3.77 -19.07 13.76
N CYS A 26 -4.50 -18.41 12.85
CA CYS A 26 -5.81 -17.83 13.11
C CYS A 26 -6.78 -18.02 11.93
N HIS A 27 -8.07 -18.08 12.26
CA HIS A 27 -9.15 -17.80 11.32
C HIS A 27 -9.56 -16.34 11.46
N ILE A 28 -9.54 -15.61 10.35
CA ILE A 28 -10.04 -14.24 10.27
C ILE A 28 -11.55 -14.33 10.08
N THR A 29 -12.30 -14.04 11.14
CA THR A 29 -13.77 -14.09 11.09
C THR A 29 -14.35 -12.84 10.46
N ASN A 30 -13.79 -11.67 10.79
CA ASN A 30 -14.18 -10.39 10.23
C ASN A 30 -12.94 -9.55 9.91
N ALA A 31 -13.02 -8.81 8.81
CA ALA A 31 -12.08 -7.75 8.46
C ALA A 31 -12.88 -6.49 8.09
N VAL A 32 -12.68 -5.40 8.82
CA VAL A 32 -13.39 -4.14 8.61
C VAL A 32 -12.40 -3.05 8.27
N HIS A 33 -12.57 -2.34 7.16
CA HIS A 33 -11.82 -1.13 6.84
C HIS A 33 -12.64 0.09 7.22
N TRP A 34 -12.11 0.92 8.11
CA TRP A 34 -12.80 2.08 8.66
C TRP A 34 -12.37 3.39 8.01
N GLY A 35 -11.34 3.38 7.15
CA GLY A 35 -10.65 4.60 6.73
C GLY A 35 -10.12 5.37 7.95
N ARG A 36 -10.21 6.70 7.91
CA ARG A 36 -9.78 7.60 8.99
C ARG A 36 -10.81 7.69 10.12
N ALA A 37 -10.98 6.60 10.85
CA ALA A 37 -11.88 6.54 12.01
C ALA A 37 -11.51 7.53 13.15
N PHE A 38 -10.24 7.93 13.21
CA PHE A 38 -9.71 8.86 14.20
C PHE A 38 -9.34 10.18 13.50
N PRO A 39 -10.17 11.24 13.59
CA PRO A 39 -9.98 12.47 12.83
C PRO A 39 -8.63 13.16 13.07
N GLU A 40 -8.13 13.07 14.30
CA GLU A 40 -6.85 13.66 14.72
C GLU A 40 -5.64 12.82 14.27
N ALA A 41 -5.86 11.57 13.86
CA ALA A 41 -4.81 10.72 13.31
C ALA A 41 -4.79 10.81 11.78
N ASN A 42 -3.61 10.98 11.20
CA ASN A 42 -3.41 10.91 9.75
C ASN A 42 -3.13 9.48 9.30
N ILE A 43 -3.99 8.53 9.71
CA ILE A 43 -3.85 7.12 9.39
C ILE A 43 -5.21 6.45 9.22
N ASP A 44 -5.29 5.61 8.20
CA ASP A 44 -6.43 4.72 7.99
C ASP A 44 -6.33 3.52 8.92
N THR A 45 -7.48 2.99 9.30
CA THR A 45 -7.56 1.92 10.30
C THR A 45 -8.44 0.77 9.83
N CYS A 46 -8.15 -0.40 10.37
CA CYS A 46 -8.94 -1.60 10.15
C CYS A 46 -9.15 -2.35 11.47
N THR A 47 -10.18 -3.19 11.50
CA THR A 47 -10.37 -4.19 12.55
C THR A 47 -10.24 -5.58 11.98
N LEU A 48 -9.43 -6.42 12.64
CA LEU A 48 -9.39 -7.86 12.38
C LEU A 48 -9.93 -8.60 13.59
N ILE A 49 -10.92 -9.48 13.38
CA ILE A 49 -11.43 -10.39 14.41
C ILE A 49 -10.87 -11.78 14.15
N LEU A 50 -9.99 -12.22 15.04
CA LEU A 50 -9.25 -13.46 14.94
C LEU A 50 -9.79 -14.51 15.92
N LYS A 51 -9.96 -15.72 15.42
CA LYS A 51 -10.31 -16.91 16.22
C LYS A 51 -9.19 -17.93 16.10
N LYS A 52 -8.73 -18.46 17.23
CA LYS A 52 -7.81 -19.60 17.22
C LYS A 52 -8.54 -20.79 16.57
N PRO A 53 -7.97 -21.43 15.53
CA PRO A 53 -8.62 -22.56 14.88
C PRO A 53 -8.82 -23.69 15.88
N GLN A 54 -10.00 -24.32 15.82
CA GLN A 54 -10.23 -25.63 16.47
C GLN A 54 -9.75 -26.76 15.56
N ASP A 55 -9.84 -26.57 14.24
CA ASP A 55 -9.34 -27.45 13.18
C ASP A 55 -8.53 -26.65 12.15
N VAL A 56 -7.57 -27.31 11.49
CA VAL A 56 -6.72 -26.73 10.44
C VAL A 56 -7.49 -26.67 9.12
N SER A 57 -8.43 -25.75 8.97
CA SER A 57 -9.15 -25.54 7.70
C SER A 57 -9.01 -24.13 7.18
N TYR A 58 -8.43 -23.99 5.98
CA TYR A 58 -8.27 -22.71 5.29
C TYR A 58 -9.52 -22.28 4.51
N GLU A 59 -10.61 -23.04 4.59
CA GLU A 59 -11.87 -22.72 3.91
C GLU A 59 -12.73 -21.71 4.69
N ASN A 60 -12.19 -21.13 5.76
CA ASN A 60 -12.87 -20.10 6.51
C ASN A 60 -13.23 -18.90 5.60
N MET A 61 -14.51 -18.51 5.66
CA MET A 61 -15.02 -17.34 4.99
C MET A 61 -14.87 -16.12 5.89
N VAL A 62 -14.16 -15.11 5.37
CA VAL A 62 -13.93 -13.85 6.06
C VAL A 62 -15.06 -12.90 5.71
N ASN A 63 -15.81 -12.44 6.71
CA ASN A 63 -16.77 -11.36 6.52
C ASN A 63 -16.04 -10.02 6.38
N VAL A 64 -16.21 -9.35 5.26
CA VAL A 64 -15.51 -8.10 4.94
C VAL A 64 -16.50 -6.94 4.90
N ILE A 65 -16.17 -5.88 5.62
CA ILE A 65 -16.91 -4.61 5.59
C ILE A 65 -15.96 -3.47 5.22
N ARG A 66 -16.36 -2.62 4.27
CA ARG A 66 -15.57 -1.50 3.76
C ARG A 66 -16.47 -0.39 3.25
N ASP A 67 -15.89 0.71 2.76
CA ASP A 67 -16.62 1.85 2.20
C ASP A 67 -17.71 2.38 3.15
N ILE A 68 -17.41 2.48 4.44
CA ILE A 68 -18.38 2.83 5.48
C ILE A 68 -18.73 4.31 5.37
N VAL A 69 -19.96 4.61 4.95
CA VAL A 69 -20.51 5.97 4.92
C VAL A 69 -21.27 6.26 6.21
N ASN A 70 -22.07 5.30 6.69
CA ASN A 70 -22.77 5.40 7.96
C ASN A 70 -23.02 4.00 8.55
N TRP A 71 -22.33 3.69 9.64
CA TRP A 71 -22.42 2.39 10.32
C TRP A 71 -23.82 2.12 10.90
N GLU A 72 -24.40 3.09 11.61
CA GLU A 72 -25.69 2.94 12.29
C GLU A 72 -26.85 2.69 11.32
N LYS A 73 -26.77 3.26 10.12
CA LYS A 73 -27.75 3.09 9.05
C LYS A 73 -27.48 1.88 8.14
N GLY A 74 -26.42 1.12 8.41
CA GLY A 74 -26.03 -0.01 7.55
C GLY A 74 -25.52 0.41 6.18
N ASN A 75 -25.08 1.66 6.00
CA ASN A 75 -24.58 2.16 4.72
C ASN A 75 -23.07 1.90 4.60
N TYR A 76 -22.75 0.70 4.13
CA TYR A 76 -21.40 0.22 3.87
C TYR A 76 -21.44 -0.92 2.83
N THR A 77 -20.29 -1.22 2.24
CA THR A 77 -20.12 -2.41 1.39
C THR A 77 -19.81 -3.62 2.27
N GLN A 78 -20.61 -4.68 2.15
CA GLN A 78 -20.36 -5.97 2.80
C GLN A 78 -20.16 -7.06 1.76
N SER A 79 -19.14 -7.90 1.97
CA SER A 79 -18.87 -9.07 1.13
C SER A 79 -18.25 -10.20 1.94
N SER A 80 -18.04 -11.35 1.32
CA SER A 80 -17.29 -12.45 1.92
C SER A 80 -16.14 -12.86 1.01
N ILE A 81 -14.98 -13.17 1.60
CA ILE A 81 -13.79 -13.61 0.87
C ILE A 81 -13.26 -14.88 1.53
N SER A 82 -12.92 -15.90 0.75
CA SER A 82 -12.26 -17.09 1.31
C SER A 82 -10.87 -16.71 1.82
N GLN A 83 -10.51 -17.11 3.03
CA GLN A 83 -9.18 -16.89 3.59
C GLN A 83 -8.07 -17.51 2.73
N LYS A 84 -8.40 -18.55 1.94
CA LYS A 84 -7.49 -19.13 0.94
C LYS A 84 -6.99 -18.09 -0.08
N VAL A 85 -7.84 -17.14 -0.50
CA VAL A 85 -7.45 -16.06 -1.42
C VAL A 85 -6.30 -15.24 -0.84
N PHE A 86 -6.37 -14.90 0.45
CA PHE A 86 -5.29 -14.15 1.11
C PHE A 86 -3.99 -14.93 1.20
N LYS A 87 -4.06 -16.26 1.33
CA LYS A 87 -2.89 -17.14 1.33
C LYS A 87 -2.20 -17.21 -0.03
N GLU A 88 -2.98 -17.15 -1.10
CA GLU A 88 -2.50 -17.24 -2.48
C GLU A 88 -2.02 -15.88 -3.03
N ASN A 89 -2.49 -14.78 -2.45
CA ASN A 89 -2.03 -13.45 -2.80
C ASN A 89 -0.52 -13.28 -2.56
N ALA A 90 0.15 -12.54 -3.46
CA ALA A 90 1.54 -12.15 -3.27
C ALA A 90 1.72 -11.45 -1.92
N GLU A 91 2.73 -11.88 -1.16
CA GLU A 91 3.05 -11.36 0.19
C GLU A 91 1.88 -11.45 1.19
N TYR A 92 0.98 -12.42 0.96
CA TYR A 92 -0.17 -12.72 1.81
C TYR A 92 -1.13 -11.53 2.00
N LYS A 93 -1.22 -10.62 1.03
CA LYS A 93 -1.98 -9.37 1.15
C LYS A 93 -3.47 -9.61 1.41
N PHE A 94 -4.01 -8.91 2.42
CA PHE A 94 -5.42 -8.94 2.78
C PHE A 94 -6.18 -7.87 1.99
N ASN A 95 -6.24 -8.03 0.66
CA ASN A 95 -6.98 -7.08 -0.17
C ASN A 95 -8.48 -7.27 0.02
N LEU A 96 -9.06 -6.40 0.84
CA LEU A 96 -10.46 -6.42 1.21
C LEU A 96 -11.39 -6.03 0.06
N TYR A 97 -10.89 -5.55 -1.08
CA TYR A 97 -11.70 -5.20 -2.26
C TYR A 97 -11.84 -6.35 -3.25
N LEU A 98 -11.21 -7.51 -2.98
CA LEU A 98 -11.34 -8.68 -3.84
C LEU A 98 -12.76 -9.26 -3.76
N THR A 99 -13.29 -9.58 -4.93
CA THR A 99 -14.54 -10.28 -5.20
C THR A 99 -14.26 -11.36 -6.25
N ASP A 100 -15.16 -12.33 -6.39
CA ASP A 100 -15.05 -13.38 -7.42
C ASP A 100 -14.93 -12.78 -8.82
N LEU A 101 -15.66 -11.69 -9.11
CA LEU A 101 -15.56 -10.97 -10.36
C LEU A 101 -14.15 -10.39 -10.57
N THR A 102 -13.61 -9.67 -9.58
CA THR A 102 -12.26 -9.09 -9.69
C THR A 102 -11.19 -10.17 -9.78
N LEU A 103 -11.33 -11.29 -9.08
CA LEU A 103 -10.40 -12.41 -9.15
C LEU A 103 -10.42 -13.06 -10.54
N CYS A 104 -11.62 -13.23 -11.12
CA CYS A 104 -11.77 -13.69 -12.50
C CYS A 104 -11.18 -12.72 -13.53
N LEU A 105 -11.32 -11.41 -13.31
CA LEU A 105 -10.71 -10.41 -14.17
C LEU A 105 -9.18 -10.41 -14.06
N ILE A 106 -8.63 -10.47 -12.85
CA ILE A 106 -7.18 -10.57 -12.62
C ILE A 106 -6.62 -11.80 -13.30
N SER A 107 -7.24 -12.98 -13.15
CA SER A 107 -6.74 -14.20 -13.78
C SER A 107 -6.78 -14.16 -15.31
N LYS A 108 -7.81 -13.53 -15.90
CA LYS A 108 -7.89 -13.29 -17.35
C LYS A 108 -6.83 -12.33 -17.86
N LEU A 109 -6.50 -11.29 -17.08
CA LEU A 109 -5.45 -10.34 -17.42
C LEU A 109 -4.05 -10.94 -17.25
N ASP A 110 -3.86 -11.76 -16.22
CA ASP A 110 -2.57 -12.39 -15.95
C ASP A 110 -2.19 -13.41 -17.03
N CYS A 111 -3.16 -14.18 -17.54
CA CYS A 111 -2.92 -15.28 -18.49
C CYS A 111 -2.11 -14.92 -19.75
N PRO A 112 -2.43 -13.83 -20.49
CA PRO A 112 -1.64 -13.41 -21.65
C PRO A 112 -0.54 -12.39 -21.31
N SER A 113 -0.41 -11.96 -20.05
CA SER A 113 0.46 -10.81 -19.70
C SER A 113 1.89 -11.20 -19.33
N VAL A 114 2.79 -10.23 -19.53
CA VAL A 114 4.15 -10.28 -18.99
C VAL A 114 4.21 -9.36 -17.78
N LYS A 115 4.78 -9.85 -16.67
CA LYS A 115 4.93 -9.05 -15.45
C LYS A 115 5.81 -7.85 -15.73
N LEU A 116 5.41 -6.67 -15.28
CA LEU A 116 6.20 -5.44 -15.45
C LEU A 116 7.63 -5.60 -14.90
N THR A 117 7.79 -6.31 -13.78
CA THR A 117 9.08 -6.57 -13.13
C THR A 117 10.05 -7.42 -13.96
N THR A 118 9.60 -8.08 -15.02
CA THR A 118 10.50 -8.85 -15.91
C THR A 118 11.03 -8.00 -17.06
N ILE A 119 10.47 -6.82 -17.30
CA ILE A 119 10.87 -5.92 -18.40
C ILE A 119 11.34 -4.55 -17.92
N ALA A 120 11.05 -4.19 -16.67
CA ALA A 120 11.42 -2.90 -16.08
C ALA A 120 11.75 -3.04 -14.59
N HIS A 121 12.65 -2.17 -14.13
CA HIS A 121 12.94 -1.99 -12.72
C HIS A 121 12.18 -0.77 -12.20
N SER A 122 11.50 -0.94 -11.08
CA SER A 122 10.88 0.17 -10.36
C SER A 122 11.90 0.74 -9.38
N HIS A 123 12.14 2.04 -9.48
CA HIS A 123 12.98 2.79 -8.54
C HIS A 123 12.11 3.87 -7.89
N GLU A 124 12.28 4.06 -6.60
CA GLU A 124 11.68 5.20 -5.93
C GLU A 124 12.41 6.49 -6.31
N GLY A 125 11.69 7.61 -6.24
CA GLY A 125 12.28 8.93 -6.45
C GLY A 125 13.26 9.33 -5.35
N ILE A 126 13.79 10.55 -5.46
CA ILE A 126 14.78 11.07 -4.51
C ILE A 126 14.15 11.30 -3.13
N HIS A 127 14.65 10.56 -2.14
CA HIS A 127 14.36 10.78 -0.72
C HIS A 127 15.32 11.81 -0.14
N SER A 128 14.86 13.06 -0.04
CA SER A 128 15.68 14.19 0.39
C SER A 128 15.80 14.35 1.90
N GLY A 129 15.01 13.62 2.69
CA GLY A 129 15.01 13.75 4.15
C GLY A 129 14.88 15.21 4.60
N ASN A 130 15.76 15.64 5.50
CA ASN A 130 15.76 16.99 6.06
C ASN A 130 16.52 18.03 5.20
N ILE A 131 17.19 17.60 4.12
CA ILE A 131 18.02 18.48 3.27
C ILE A 131 17.34 18.90 1.96
N ARG A 132 16.02 18.71 1.85
CA ARG A 132 15.26 19.03 0.63
C ARG A 132 15.51 20.44 0.10
N SER A 133 15.54 21.45 0.97
CA SER A 133 15.78 22.84 0.57
C SER A 133 17.18 23.10 0.03
N LYS A 134 18.16 22.28 0.41
CA LYS A 134 19.54 22.35 -0.08
C LYS A 134 19.69 21.58 -1.41
N LEU A 135 18.96 20.47 -1.56
CA LEU A 135 19.03 19.63 -2.76
C LEU A 135 18.19 20.19 -3.91
N PHE A 136 16.99 20.71 -3.65
CA PHE A 136 16.04 21.03 -4.71
C PHE A 136 16.04 22.54 -4.96
N LEU A 137 16.52 22.92 -6.14
CA LEU A 137 16.81 24.30 -6.51
C LEU A 137 15.91 24.78 -7.65
N TYR A 138 15.66 26.09 -7.69
CA TYR A 138 14.96 26.75 -8.80
C TYR A 138 15.91 27.23 -9.91
N HIS A 139 17.22 27.19 -9.67
CA HIS A 139 18.25 27.52 -10.64
C HIS A 139 19.49 26.66 -10.39
N CYS A 140 20.24 26.41 -11.45
CA CYS A 140 21.52 25.71 -11.41
C CYS A 140 22.59 26.60 -10.73
N LEU A 141 23.30 26.07 -9.73
CA LEU A 141 24.38 26.78 -9.03
C LEU A 141 25.77 26.45 -9.61
N ASP A 142 25.96 25.21 -10.08
CA ASP A 142 27.22 24.68 -10.58
C ASP A 142 26.98 23.40 -11.42
N ASP A 143 28.07 22.79 -11.90
CA ASP A 143 28.05 21.60 -12.76
C ASP A 143 27.52 20.32 -12.08
N SER A 144 27.23 20.34 -10.78
CA SER A 144 26.62 19.22 -10.05
C SER A 144 25.09 19.31 -9.96
N CYS A 145 24.48 20.26 -10.69
CA CYS A 145 23.04 20.39 -10.81
C CYS A 145 22.48 19.60 -12.00
N PHE A 146 21.41 18.84 -11.78
CA PHE A 146 20.72 18.06 -12.81
C PHE A 146 19.24 18.43 -12.87
N PRO A 147 18.59 18.35 -14.05
CA PRO A 147 17.15 18.58 -14.14
C PRO A 147 16.37 17.66 -13.19
N LEU A 148 15.48 18.25 -12.40
CA LEU A 148 14.63 17.54 -11.46
C LEU A 148 13.17 17.61 -11.94
N LEU A 149 12.56 16.43 -12.10
CA LEU A 149 11.11 16.30 -12.12
C LEU A 149 10.63 16.14 -10.67
N PHE A 150 9.99 17.17 -10.15
CA PHE A 150 9.47 17.25 -8.79
C PHE A 150 8.11 16.55 -8.65
N GLY A 151 7.32 16.50 -9.72
CA GLY A 151 6.03 15.80 -9.79
C GLY A 151 4.83 16.73 -10.00
N GLY A 152 3.61 16.19 -9.87
CA GLY A 152 2.38 16.96 -10.09
C GLY A 152 2.16 17.28 -11.57
N SER A 153 2.11 18.57 -11.93
CA SER A 153 1.86 19.04 -13.30
C SER A 153 2.92 18.60 -14.32
N GLU A 154 4.13 18.28 -13.85
CA GLU A 154 5.27 17.82 -14.65
C GLU A 154 5.14 16.37 -15.13
N LEU A 155 4.32 15.56 -14.46
CA LEU A 155 4.12 14.14 -14.75
C LEU A 155 2.69 13.91 -15.22
N ARG A 156 2.49 13.83 -16.54
CA ARG A 156 1.18 13.63 -17.16
C ARG A 156 1.14 12.31 -17.91
N ARG A 157 -0.07 11.89 -18.29
CA ARG A 157 -0.27 10.69 -19.08
C ARG A 157 0.47 10.84 -20.42
N TYR A 158 1.51 10.03 -20.62
CA TYR A 158 2.38 10.01 -21.80
C TYR A 158 3.18 11.30 -22.06
N GLU A 159 3.34 12.17 -21.07
CA GLU A 159 4.05 13.44 -21.23
C GLU A 159 4.85 13.79 -19.96
N LEU A 160 6.10 14.21 -20.17
CA LEU A 160 6.98 14.76 -19.14
C LEU A 160 7.30 16.20 -19.49
N VAL A 161 6.94 17.15 -18.62
CA VAL A 161 7.22 18.57 -18.79
C VAL A 161 8.13 19.01 -17.66
N TRP A 162 9.34 19.45 -17.99
CA TRP A 162 10.27 19.99 -17.00
C TRP A 162 9.98 21.48 -16.77
N GLU A 163 9.67 21.89 -15.54
CA GLU A 163 9.34 23.28 -15.20
C GLU A 163 10.53 24.05 -14.59
N GLY A 164 11.76 23.68 -14.94
CA GLY A 164 12.97 24.46 -14.61
C GLY A 164 13.56 24.22 -13.22
N ARG A 165 13.20 23.12 -12.55
CA ARG A 165 13.78 22.74 -11.24
C ARG A 165 15.03 21.89 -11.39
N PHE A 166 15.94 22.01 -10.44
CA PHE A 166 17.20 21.28 -10.42
C PHE A 166 17.37 20.51 -9.12
N ILE A 167 18.14 19.43 -9.17
CA ILE A 167 18.70 18.76 -8.01
C ILE A 167 20.21 18.97 -7.96
N HIS A 168 20.72 19.38 -6.80
CA HIS A 168 22.14 19.60 -6.54
C HIS A 168 22.77 18.36 -5.90
N TYR A 169 23.53 17.60 -6.68
CA TYR A 169 24.21 16.37 -6.24
C TYR A 169 25.64 16.62 -5.75
N ASP A 170 25.84 17.64 -4.92
CA ASP A 170 27.13 17.82 -4.24
C ASP A 170 27.23 16.89 -3.03
N GLU A 171 28.15 15.92 -3.09
CA GLU A 171 28.41 14.97 -2.00
C GLU A 171 28.69 15.67 -0.66
N ARG A 172 29.30 16.87 -0.68
CA ARG A 172 29.60 17.63 0.54
C ARG A 172 28.34 18.13 1.23
N ILE A 173 27.28 18.42 0.48
CA ILE A 173 25.98 18.85 1.00
C ILE A 173 25.23 17.65 1.59
N ILE A 174 25.32 16.50 0.91
CA ILE A 174 24.64 15.26 1.31
C ILE A 174 25.28 14.65 2.56
N LEU A 175 26.61 14.62 2.64
CA LEU A 175 27.35 13.93 3.72
C LEU A 175 27.47 14.77 5.01
N ARG A 176 27.26 16.09 4.96
CA ARG A 176 27.43 16.98 6.13
C ARG A 176 26.38 16.78 7.25
N GLU A 177 25.29 16.06 7.01
CA GLU A 177 24.28 15.75 8.04
C GLU A 177 24.37 14.32 8.60
N LYS A 178 25.44 13.56 8.31
CA LYS A 178 25.72 12.29 8.99
C LYS A 178 26.38 12.45 10.39
N VAL A 179 26.29 13.63 11.00
CA VAL A 179 26.83 13.93 12.35
C VAL A 179 25.71 14.31 13.29
#